data_AF-A0A537KTZ4-F1
#
_entry.id   AF-A0A537KTZ4-F1
#
_cell.length_a   1.000
_cell.length_b   1.000
_cell.length_c   1.000
_cell.angle_alpha   90.00
_cell.angle_beta   90.00
_cell.angle_gamma   90.00
#
_symmetry.space_group_name_H-M   'P 1'
#
loop_
_entity.id
_entity.type
_entity.pdbx_description
1 polymer ?
#
loop_
_entity_poly.entity_id
_entity_poly.type
_entity_poly.pdbx_seq_one_letter_code
_entity_poly.pdbx_strand_id
1 'polypeptide(L)'
;HHYIAEASGCKPDVIGKVEAVERILVRAAEVAGVQVWSISFHRFDPNGVSGVVVISESHMSLHTWPEVGYVALDIFTCGDAAKPEKAVQWALKEFGATNVHITEVTRGLEEGDRVFFHSIVTWEEELLRRTVNGQRTLSRSSTRRAVPYSTGRRRADASRSRRRPPARPKT
;
A
#
# COMPACT_ATOMS: atom_id res chain seq x y z
N HIS A 1 7.35 11.62 -1.74
CA HIS A 1 7.20 10.45 -0.83
C HIS A 1 6.43 9.35 -1.55
N HIS A 2 6.75 8.08 -1.30
CA HIS A 2 6.05 6.93 -1.87
C HIS A 2 5.44 6.09 -0.75
N TYR A 3 4.12 6.02 -0.71
CA TYR A 3 3.38 5.19 0.22
C TYR A 3 2.95 3.90 -0.47
N ILE A 4 3.23 2.77 0.19
CA ILE A 4 2.82 1.43 -0.20
C ILE A 4 1.90 0.94 0.91
N ALA A 5 0.64 0.71 0.60
CA ALA A 5 -0.39 0.33 1.56
C ALA A 5 -1.01 -1.02 1.20
N GLU A 6 -0.95 -1.92 2.19
CA GLU A 6 -1.66 -3.20 2.19
C GLU A 6 -2.97 -3.01 2.95
N ALA A 7 -4.10 -2.95 2.24
CA ALA A 7 -5.40 -2.65 2.83
C ALA A 7 -6.30 -3.88 2.89
N SER A 8 -6.65 -4.31 4.11
CA SER A 8 -7.50 -5.46 4.39
C SER A 8 -8.88 -5.05 4.91
N GLY A 9 -9.88 -5.90 4.67
CA GLY A 9 -11.26 -5.65 5.10
C GLY A 9 -11.96 -4.57 4.29
N CYS A 10 -11.53 -4.36 3.04
CA CYS A 10 -12.16 -3.46 2.10
C CYS A 10 -13.53 -4.00 1.66
N LYS A 11 -14.42 -3.10 1.21
CA LYS A 11 -15.77 -3.43 0.76
C LYS A 11 -15.75 -4.04 -0.64
N PRO A 12 -16.11 -5.33 -0.83
CA PRO A 12 -16.00 -5.99 -2.13
C PRO A 12 -16.83 -5.31 -3.24
N ASP A 13 -17.99 -4.77 -2.90
CA ASP A 13 -18.91 -4.07 -3.80
C ASP A 13 -18.38 -2.71 -4.29
N VAL A 14 -17.39 -2.16 -3.60
CA VAL A 14 -16.65 -0.95 -3.99
C VAL A 14 -15.44 -1.33 -4.82
N ILE A 15 -14.56 -2.18 -4.28
CA ILE A 15 -13.26 -2.48 -4.89
C ILE A 15 -13.37 -3.36 -6.14
N GLY A 16 -14.51 -4.02 -6.37
CA GLY A 16 -14.77 -4.78 -7.59
C GLY A 16 -15.30 -3.98 -8.78
N LYS A 17 -15.52 -2.66 -8.65
CA LYS A 17 -16.10 -1.81 -9.70
C LYS A 17 -15.09 -0.79 -10.20
N VAL A 18 -14.78 -0.85 -11.50
CA VAL A 18 -13.81 0.05 -12.15
C VAL A 18 -14.15 1.51 -11.89
N GLU A 19 -15.41 1.90 -12.09
CA GLU A 19 -15.82 3.30 -11.98
C GLU A 19 -15.72 3.81 -10.54
N ALA A 20 -15.94 2.93 -9.54
CA ALA A 20 -15.78 3.30 -8.14
C ALA A 20 -14.30 3.49 -7.79
N VAL A 21 -13.47 2.54 -8.18
CA VAL A 21 -12.04 2.53 -7.92
C VAL A 21 -11.34 3.72 -8.61
N GLU A 22 -11.67 3.97 -9.87
CA GLU A 22 -11.16 5.11 -10.64
C GLU A 22 -11.50 6.43 -9.96
N ARG A 23 -12.78 6.66 -9.61
CA ARG A 23 -13.19 7.87 -8.90
C ARG A 23 -12.46 8.06 -7.58
N ILE A 24 -12.23 6.99 -6.83
CA ILE A 24 -11.51 7.05 -5.55
C ILE A 24 -10.07 7.49 -5.77
N LEU A 25 -9.36 6.90 -6.74
CA LEU A 25 -7.94 7.19 -6.98
C LEU A 25 -7.73 8.58 -7.61
N VAL A 26 -8.60 8.99 -8.54
CA VAL A 26 -8.59 10.36 -9.10
C VAL A 26 -8.87 11.39 -8.00
N ARG A 27 -9.85 11.15 -7.13
CA ARG A 27 -10.11 12.04 -6.00
C ARG A 27 -8.96 12.05 -5.00
N ALA A 28 -8.23 10.94 -4.83
CA ALA A 28 -7.03 10.89 -4.02
C ALA A 28 -5.94 11.82 -4.58
N ALA A 29 -5.76 11.87 -5.91
CA ALA A 29 -4.85 12.81 -6.57
C ALA A 29 -5.25 14.28 -6.31
N GLU A 30 -6.53 14.62 -6.43
CA GLU A 30 -7.02 15.96 -6.10
C GLU A 30 -6.78 16.33 -4.62
N VAL A 31 -7.00 15.38 -3.70
CA VAL A 31 -6.75 15.56 -2.26
C VAL A 31 -5.27 15.74 -1.95
N ALA A 32 -4.38 15.06 -2.69
CA ALA A 32 -2.94 15.27 -2.62
C ALA A 32 -2.52 16.62 -3.19
N GLY A 33 -3.38 17.31 -3.96
CA GLY A 33 -3.05 18.56 -4.63
C GLY A 33 -2.11 18.38 -5.82
N VAL A 34 -2.18 17.22 -6.49
CA VAL A 34 -1.34 16.90 -7.65
C VAL A 34 -2.17 16.87 -8.93
N GLN A 35 -1.55 17.21 -10.06
CA GLN A 35 -2.20 17.22 -11.37
C GLN A 35 -2.19 15.83 -11.98
N VAL A 36 -3.35 15.42 -12.51
CA VAL A 36 -3.53 14.17 -13.27
C VAL A 36 -3.21 14.40 -14.75
N TRP A 37 -2.42 13.51 -15.33
CA TRP A 37 -2.05 13.52 -16.75
C TRP A 37 -2.77 12.44 -17.55
N SER A 38 -2.87 11.24 -17.00
CA SER A 38 -3.59 10.14 -17.65
C SER A 38 -4.11 9.13 -16.63
N ILE A 39 -5.14 8.40 -17.05
CA ILE A 39 -5.84 7.39 -16.25
C ILE A 39 -6.00 6.13 -17.09
N SER A 40 -5.78 4.97 -16.47
CA SER A 40 -6.00 3.66 -17.12
C SER A 40 -6.43 2.65 -16.07
N PHE A 41 -7.60 2.05 -16.27
CA PHE A 41 -8.17 1.04 -15.39
C PHE A 41 -8.67 -0.15 -16.19
N HIS A 42 -8.48 -1.34 -15.61
CA HIS A 42 -8.91 -2.60 -16.22
C HIS A 42 -9.56 -3.49 -15.17
N ARG A 43 -10.69 -4.11 -15.53
CA ARG A 43 -11.34 -5.14 -14.72
C ARG A 43 -10.90 -6.52 -15.19
N PHE A 44 -10.58 -7.40 -14.25
CA PHE A 44 -10.31 -8.81 -14.50
C PHE A 44 -11.53 -9.68 -14.19
N ASP A 45 -11.59 -10.84 -14.86
CA ASP A 45 -12.59 -11.88 -14.61
C ASP A 45 -12.08 -12.85 -13.53
N PRO A 46 -12.92 -13.29 -12.56
CA PRO A 46 -14.33 -12.94 -12.37
C PRO A 46 -14.54 -11.53 -11.78
N ASN A 47 -13.61 -11.07 -10.94
CA ASN A 47 -13.67 -9.80 -10.23
C ASN A 47 -12.26 -9.18 -10.12
N GLY A 48 -12.20 -7.91 -9.73
CA GLY A 48 -10.95 -7.21 -9.41
C GLY A 48 -10.56 -6.18 -10.46
N VAL A 49 -9.86 -5.14 -10.00
CA VAL A 49 -9.49 -3.97 -10.78
C VAL A 49 -8.00 -3.73 -10.62
N SER A 50 -7.31 -3.46 -11.73
CA SER A 50 -6.00 -2.80 -11.72
C SER A 50 -6.14 -1.41 -12.28
N GLY A 51 -5.44 -0.45 -11.68
CA GLY A 51 -5.56 0.95 -12.04
C GLY A 51 -4.26 1.71 -11.88
N VAL A 52 -4.04 2.69 -12.76
CA VAL A 52 -2.96 3.65 -12.64
C VAL A 52 -3.45 5.05 -13.04
N VAL A 53 -3.06 6.04 -12.23
CA VAL A 53 -3.20 7.46 -12.48
C VAL A 53 -1.79 8.03 -12.58
N VAL A 54 -1.42 8.49 -13.77
CA VAL A 54 -0.15 9.21 -13.97
C VAL A 54 -0.34 10.65 -13.52
N ILE A 55 0.56 11.12 -12.66
CA ILE A 55 0.55 12.49 -12.12
C ILE A 55 1.88 13.18 -12.42
N SER A 56 1.98 14.49 -12.18
CA SER A 56 3.22 15.23 -12.42
C SER A 56 4.40 14.56 -11.71
N GLU A 57 5.30 13.96 -12.51
CA GLU A 57 6.57 13.36 -12.09
C GLU A 57 6.50 12.06 -11.27
N SER A 58 5.33 11.40 -11.20
CA SER A 58 5.19 10.11 -10.47
C SER A 58 3.87 9.38 -10.84
N HIS A 59 3.26 8.62 -9.92
CA HIS A 59 2.04 7.85 -10.18
C HIS A 59 1.26 7.49 -8.91
N MET A 60 -0.01 7.15 -9.08
CA MET A 60 -0.79 6.38 -8.11
C MET A 60 -1.28 5.10 -8.80
N SER A 61 -1.07 3.94 -8.20
CA SER A 61 -1.50 2.66 -8.78
C SER A 61 -2.13 1.76 -7.73
N LEU A 62 -2.97 0.84 -8.17
CA LEU A 62 -3.56 -0.14 -7.27
C LEU A 62 -3.95 -1.43 -7.98
N HIS A 63 -4.09 -2.47 -7.18
CA HIS A 63 -4.66 -3.76 -7.54
C HIS A 63 -5.63 -4.21 -6.44
N THR A 64 -6.79 -4.76 -6.83
CA THR A 64 -7.83 -5.19 -5.88
C THR A 64 -8.16 -6.67 -6.00
N TRP A 65 -8.45 -7.31 -4.87
CA TRP A 65 -8.99 -8.68 -4.77
C TRP A 65 -10.29 -8.67 -3.95
N PRO A 66 -11.45 -8.40 -4.58
CA PRO A 66 -12.74 -8.28 -3.89
C PRO A 66 -13.15 -9.53 -3.09
N GLU A 67 -12.78 -10.72 -3.55
CA GLU A 67 -13.06 -12.02 -2.94
C GLU A 67 -12.47 -12.17 -1.53
N VAL A 68 -11.41 -11.44 -1.22
CA VAL A 68 -10.77 -11.42 0.10
C VAL A 68 -10.76 -10.01 0.72
N GLY A 69 -11.43 -9.04 0.08
CA GLY A 69 -11.52 -7.67 0.59
C GLY A 69 -10.16 -6.96 0.67
N TYR A 70 -9.27 -7.19 -0.30
CA TYR A 70 -7.88 -6.70 -0.29
C TYR A 70 -7.61 -5.67 -1.39
N VAL A 71 -6.82 -4.65 -1.07
CA VAL A 71 -6.27 -3.68 -2.03
C VAL A 71 -4.78 -3.49 -1.76
N ALA A 72 -3.96 -3.68 -2.79
CA ALA A 72 -2.59 -3.19 -2.83
C ALA A 72 -2.61 -1.79 -3.45
N LEU A 73 -2.10 -0.78 -2.74
CA LEU A 73 -2.15 0.63 -3.15
C LEU A 73 -0.77 1.27 -3.07
N ASP A 74 -0.38 1.92 -4.17
CA ASP A 74 0.82 2.76 -4.27
C ASP A 74 0.41 4.21 -4.53
N ILE A 75 0.89 5.13 -3.69
CA ILE A 75 0.77 6.58 -3.90
C ILE A 75 2.16 7.17 -3.83
N PHE A 76 2.73 7.44 -5.01
CA PHE A 76 4.01 8.10 -5.13
C PHE A 76 3.80 9.52 -5.65
N THR A 77 4.17 10.53 -4.86
CA THR A 77 4.12 11.94 -5.26
C THR A 77 5.51 12.59 -5.22
N CYS A 78 5.71 13.56 -6.11
CA CYS A 78 6.84 14.49 -6.09
C CYS A 78 6.40 15.89 -5.59
N GLY A 79 7.35 16.68 -5.09
CA GLY A 79 7.16 18.07 -4.68
C GLY A 79 6.68 18.28 -3.23
N ASP A 80 7.18 19.34 -2.60
CA ASP A 80 6.96 19.66 -1.17
C ASP A 80 5.52 20.09 -0.85
N ALA A 81 4.77 20.54 -1.86
CA ALA A 81 3.38 20.95 -1.70
C ALA A 81 2.39 19.77 -1.72
N ALA A 82 2.82 18.60 -2.19
CA ALA A 82 1.98 17.41 -2.30
C ALA A 82 1.63 16.85 -0.91
N LYS A 83 0.42 16.29 -0.78
CA LYS A 83 -0.09 15.73 0.48
C LYS A 83 -0.42 14.23 0.35
N PRO A 84 0.59 13.38 0.10
CA PRO A 84 0.39 11.96 -0.17
C PRO A 84 -0.30 11.21 0.98
N GLU A 85 -0.05 11.58 2.24
CA GLU A 85 -0.70 10.97 3.40
C GLU A 85 -2.21 11.18 3.38
N LYS A 86 -2.66 12.36 2.94
CA LYS A 86 -4.10 12.67 2.81
C LYS A 86 -4.74 11.87 1.70
N ALA A 87 -4.03 11.65 0.59
CA ALA A 87 -4.49 10.82 -0.50
C ALA A 87 -4.62 9.35 -0.08
N VAL A 88 -3.64 8.81 0.65
CA VAL A 88 -3.68 7.46 1.21
C VAL A 88 -4.85 7.33 2.17
N GLN A 89 -5.00 8.25 3.13
CA GLN A 89 -6.11 8.24 4.09
C GLN A 89 -7.48 8.30 3.41
N TRP A 90 -7.61 9.14 2.38
CA TRP A 90 -8.83 9.23 1.57
C TRP A 90 -9.14 7.90 0.90
N ALA A 91 -8.19 7.34 0.15
CA ALA A 91 -8.39 6.09 -0.58
C ALA A 91 -8.77 4.93 0.35
N LEU A 92 -8.03 4.72 1.44
CA LEU A 92 -8.27 3.66 2.42
C LEU A 92 -9.66 3.78 3.07
N LYS A 93 -10.09 5.00 3.38
CA LYS A 93 -11.43 5.27 3.92
C LYS A 93 -12.52 4.91 2.91
N GLU A 94 -12.37 5.31 1.65
CA GLU A 94 -13.40 5.09 0.63
C GLU A 94 -13.48 3.62 0.19
N PHE A 95 -12.35 2.91 0.13
CA PHE A 95 -12.33 1.45 0.01
C PHE A 95 -12.97 0.74 1.21
N GLY A 96 -13.10 1.43 2.34
CA GLY A 96 -13.72 0.92 3.55
C GLY A 96 -12.83 -0.05 4.32
N ALA A 97 -11.51 0.05 4.16
CA ALA A 97 -10.52 -0.78 4.83
C ALA A 97 -10.67 -0.74 6.35
N THR A 98 -10.38 -1.85 7.01
CA THR A 98 -10.45 -1.98 8.48
C THR A 98 -9.08 -2.19 9.11
N ASN A 99 -8.13 -2.78 8.38
CA ASN A 99 -6.75 -2.96 8.81
C ASN A 99 -5.82 -2.58 7.66
N VAL A 100 -4.79 -1.79 7.96
CA VAL A 100 -3.85 -1.31 6.96
C VAL A 100 -2.41 -1.44 7.46
N HIS A 101 -1.54 -1.96 6.60
CA HIS A 101 -0.09 -1.94 6.81
C HIS A 101 0.52 -1.01 5.78
N ILE A 102 1.16 0.06 6.24
CA ILE A 102 1.67 1.13 5.39
C ILE A 102 3.18 1.20 5.52
N THR A 103 3.84 1.24 4.38
CA THR A 103 5.26 1.52 4.25
C THR A 103 5.44 2.84 3.52
N GLU A 104 6.13 3.77 4.15
CA GLU A 104 6.61 4.99 3.50
C GLU A 104 8.05 4.78 3.03
N VAL A 105 8.27 5.13 1.77
CA VAL A 105 9.59 5.15 1.15
C VAL A 105 9.91 6.59 0.74
N THR A 106 10.97 7.15 1.32
CA THR A 106 11.55 8.42 0.87
C THR A 106 12.48 8.12 -0.29
N ARG A 107 12.15 8.64 -1.47
CA ARG A 107 12.83 8.33 -2.74
C ARG A 107 13.81 9.45 -3.10
N GLY A 108 14.91 9.10 -3.76
CA GLY A 108 15.82 10.07 -4.37
C GLY A 108 16.71 10.81 -3.37
N LEU A 109 17.09 10.15 -2.26
CA LEU A 109 18.08 10.68 -1.32
C LEU A 109 19.48 10.57 -1.93
N GLU A 110 20.32 11.57 -1.72
CA GLU A 110 21.66 11.70 -2.30
C GLU A 110 22.60 12.38 -1.28
N GLU A 111 23.86 11.92 -1.19
CA GLU A 111 24.85 12.36 -0.19
C GLU A 111 26.05 13.14 -0.80
N GLY A 112 25.90 13.71 -1.99
CA GLY A 112 26.89 14.53 -2.68
C GLY A 112 27.80 13.78 -3.67
N ASP A 113 27.66 12.47 -3.78
CA ASP A 113 28.42 11.58 -4.68
C ASP A 113 27.62 11.10 -5.91
N ARG A 114 26.40 11.62 -6.10
CA ARG A 114 25.43 11.19 -7.12
C ARG A 114 25.05 9.72 -7.02
N VAL A 115 25.21 9.11 -5.84
CA VAL A 115 24.67 7.79 -5.51
C VAL A 115 23.32 8.00 -4.82
N PHE A 116 22.28 7.44 -5.43
CA PHE A 116 20.91 7.59 -4.93
C PHE A 116 20.49 6.38 -4.10
N PHE A 117 19.83 6.64 -2.98
CA PHE A 117 19.24 5.61 -2.14
C PHE A 117 17.83 6.01 -1.68
N HIS A 118 17.22 5.17 -0.85
CA HIS A 118 15.91 5.41 -0.27
C HIS A 118 15.90 5.01 1.21
N SER A 119 15.07 5.68 2.01
CA SER A 119 14.79 5.28 3.39
C SER A 119 13.38 4.70 3.49
N ILE A 120 13.17 3.75 4.42
CA ILE A 120 11.90 3.06 4.59
C ILE A 120 11.43 3.19 6.05
N VAL A 121 10.15 3.50 6.24
CA VAL A 121 9.47 3.46 7.54
C VAL A 121 8.17 2.68 7.39
N THR A 122 7.89 1.73 8.30
CA THR A 122 6.73 0.86 8.21
C THR A 122 5.92 0.86 9.51
N TRP A 123 4.59 0.91 9.40
CA TRP A 123 3.67 0.86 10.53
C TRP A 123 2.34 0.18 10.19
N GLU A 124 1.65 -0.30 11.21
CA GLU A 124 0.28 -0.84 11.14
C GLU A 124 -0.72 0.11 11.79
N GLU A 125 -1.93 0.19 11.22
CA GLU A 125 -3.07 0.92 11.81
C GLU A 125 -4.38 0.10 11.71
N GLU A 126 -5.16 0.10 12.80
CA GLU A 126 -6.53 -0.45 12.81
C GLU A 126 -7.54 0.70 12.70
N LEU A 127 -8.42 0.63 11.69
CA LEU A 127 -9.37 1.68 11.36
C LEU A 127 -10.74 1.37 11.98
N LEU A 128 -11.00 1.94 13.15
CA LEU A 128 -12.29 1.80 13.84
C LEU A 128 -13.35 2.69 13.20
N ARG A 129 -14.48 2.06 12.80
CA ARG A 129 -15.69 2.76 12.36
C ARG A 129 -16.42 3.30 13.58
N ARG A 130 -16.50 4.62 13.74
CA ARG A 130 -17.45 5.25 14.69
C ARG A 130 -18.56 5.97 13.93
N THR A 131 -19.76 5.89 14.46
CA THR A 131 -20.92 6.65 13.99
C THR A 131 -21.17 7.74 15.03
N VAL A 132 -21.01 9.01 14.65
CA VAL A 132 -21.39 10.14 15.52
C VAL A 132 -22.40 10.99 14.74
N ASN A 133 -23.61 11.13 15.28
CA ASN A 133 -24.70 11.96 14.72
C ASN A 133 -24.96 11.75 13.21
N GLY A 134 -25.09 10.49 12.76
CA GLY A 134 -25.43 10.18 11.36
C GLY A 134 -24.33 10.48 10.34
N GLN A 135 -23.21 11.08 10.76
CA GLN A 135 -22.01 11.27 9.95
C GLN A 135 -20.99 10.17 10.25
N ARG A 136 -20.47 9.54 9.19
CA ARG A 136 -19.44 8.50 9.29
C ARG A 136 -18.08 9.15 9.54
N THR A 137 -17.54 9.01 10.74
CA THR A 137 -16.21 9.51 11.10
C THR A 137 -15.35 8.37 11.65
N LEU A 138 -14.20 8.13 11.01
CA LEU A 138 -13.19 7.20 11.53
C LEU A 138 -12.50 7.87 12.71
N SER A 139 -12.47 7.20 13.87
CA SER A 139 -11.59 7.61 14.97
C SER A 139 -10.34 6.75 14.93
N ARG A 140 -9.16 7.38 14.99
CA ARG A 140 -7.89 6.66 15.13
C ARG A 140 -7.90 5.91 16.45
N SER A 141 -7.71 4.59 16.41
CA SER A 141 -7.04 3.90 17.52
C SER A 141 -5.58 4.36 17.45
N SER A 142 -5.11 5.15 18.42
CA SER A 142 -3.88 5.95 18.28
C SER A 142 -2.57 5.17 18.39
N THR A 143 -2.59 3.84 18.30
CA THR A 143 -1.36 3.03 18.37
C THR A 143 -0.75 2.85 16.99
N ARG A 144 0.08 3.81 16.56
CA ARG A 144 1.07 3.56 15.51
C ARG A 144 2.09 2.58 16.06
N ARG A 145 1.96 1.31 15.68
CA ARG A 145 2.92 0.28 16.07
C ARG A 145 3.94 0.16 14.95
N ALA A 146 5.19 0.51 15.22
CA ALA A 146 6.28 0.21 14.32
C ALA A 146 6.36 -1.30 14.13
N VAL A 147 6.36 -1.76 12.87
CA VAL A 147 6.45 -3.19 12.56
C VAL A 147 7.92 -3.50 12.25
N PRO A 148 8.57 -4.39 13.01
CA PRO A 148 9.90 -4.84 12.64
C PRO A 148 9.82 -5.59 11.31
N TYR A 149 10.78 -5.33 10.41
CA TYR A 149 10.89 -5.98 9.10
C TYR A 149 10.79 -7.50 9.23
N SER A 150 9.62 -8.08 8.92
CA SER A 150 9.43 -9.52 8.99
C SER A 150 9.98 -10.14 7.71
N THR A 151 11.22 -10.66 7.77
CA THR A 151 11.64 -11.65 6.78
C THR A 151 10.68 -12.83 6.91
N GLY A 152 9.92 -13.12 5.84
CA GLY A 152 9.04 -14.28 5.79
C GLY A 152 9.83 -15.56 5.98
N ARG A 153 10.04 -15.99 7.23
CA ARG A 153 10.53 -17.33 7.53
C ARG A 153 9.37 -18.28 7.26
N ARG A 154 9.45 -18.98 6.12
CA ARG A 154 8.85 -20.31 6.01
C ARG A 154 9.29 -21.09 7.26
N ARG A 155 8.33 -21.63 8.00
CA ARG A 155 8.60 -22.71 8.96
C ARG A 155 9.21 -23.87 8.16
N ALA A 156 10.53 -23.95 8.13
CA ALA A 156 11.21 -25.19 7.81
C ALA A 156 11.02 -26.09 9.03
N ASP A 157 10.26 -27.17 8.81
CA ASP A 157 10.01 -28.24 9.75
C ASP A 157 11.36 -28.78 10.27
N ALA A 158 11.66 -28.51 11.54
CA ALA A 158 12.88 -28.96 12.19
C ALA A 158 12.67 -30.40 12.69
N SER A 159 12.65 -31.35 11.77
CA SER A 159 12.83 -32.75 12.08
C SER A 159 13.47 -33.50 10.90
N ARG A 160 14.80 -33.45 10.79
CA ARG A 160 15.61 -34.61 10.33
C ARG A 160 17.10 -34.41 10.61
N SER A 161 17.63 -35.47 11.16
CA SER A 161 18.97 -35.72 11.68
C SER A 161 20.16 -35.07 10.95
N ARG A 162 21.09 -34.55 11.77
CA ARG A 162 22.46 -34.26 11.38
C ARG A 162 23.13 -35.54 10.86
N ARG A 163 23.52 -35.57 9.58
CA ARG A 163 24.60 -36.45 9.09
C ARG A 163 25.68 -35.57 8.47
N ARG A 164 26.90 -35.66 9.01
CA ARG A 164 28.11 -35.02 8.46
C ARG A 164 28.40 -35.61 7.07
N PRO A 165 28.84 -34.81 6.08
CA PRO A 165 29.38 -35.34 4.85
C PRO A 165 30.79 -35.91 5.07
N PRO A 166 31.18 -37.01 4.38
CA PRO A 166 32.55 -37.52 4.42
C PRO A 166 33.51 -36.64 3.61
N ALA A 167 34.75 -36.57 4.06
CA ALA A 167 35.84 -35.85 3.41
C ALA A 167 36.20 -36.48 2.05
N ARG A 168 36.45 -35.64 1.03
CA ARG A 168 36.96 -36.06 -0.29
C ARG A 168 38.44 -36.49 -0.18
N PRO A 169 38.87 -37.54 -0.90
CA PRO A 169 40.28 -37.87 -1.03
C PRO A 169 40.98 -36.96 -2.05
N LYS A 170 42.26 -36.67 -1.80
CA LYS A 170 43.16 -35.95 -2.68
C LYS A 170 43.65 -36.87 -3.81
N THR A 171 43.51 -36.40 -5.05
CA THR A 171 44.36 -36.72 -6.20
C THR A 171 44.40 -35.47 -7.07
#